data_AF-A0AAE1E6I0-F1
#
_entry.id   AF-A0AAE1E6I0-F1
#
_cell.length_a   1.000
_cell.length_b   1.000
_cell.length_c   1.000
_cell.angle_alpha   90.00
_cell.angle_beta   90.00
_cell.angle_gamma   90.00
#
_symmetry.space_group_name_H-M   'P 1'
#
loop_
_entity.id
_entity.type
_entity.pdbx_description
1 polymer ?
#
loop_
_entity_poly.entity_id
_entity_poly.type
_entity_poly.pdbx_seq_one_letter_code
_entity_poly.pdbx_strand_id
1 'polypeptide(L)'
;MASASLQYLVFWVITIFLDRTAQSIASCPSGWIESTQSGTCIKLYEDKKSWTAARAACQAVGGDLVKIIDDSMNDFIWGNASADSGQAYWIGLHDRNGEGQFEWLDEKSVHYNSTAISSQNPDFDDEKDAAAITVEKRKKHI
;
A
#
# COMPACT_ATOMS: atom_id res chain seq x y z
N MET A 1 24.10 51.99 -50.77
CA MET A 1 24.23 52.47 -49.38
C MET A 1 23.24 51.68 -48.52
N ALA A 2 23.75 51.10 -47.42
CA ALA A 2 23.07 50.55 -46.22
C ALA A 2 21.75 49.77 -46.42
N SER A 3 21.75 48.45 -46.23
CA SER A 3 21.62 47.75 -44.93
C SER A 3 20.20 47.83 -44.35
N ALA A 4 19.51 46.70 -44.31
CA ALA A 4 19.38 45.94 -43.06
C ALA A 4 18.54 44.67 -43.32
N SER A 5 19.17 43.54 -43.03
CA SER A 5 18.57 42.22 -42.95
C SER A 5 17.40 42.23 -41.97
N LEU A 6 16.20 41.83 -42.42
CA LEU A 6 15.07 41.62 -41.52
C LEU A 6 15.35 40.37 -40.67
N GLN A 7 15.63 40.64 -39.40
CA GLN A 7 15.82 39.69 -38.33
C GLN A 7 14.59 38.79 -38.16
N TYR A 8 14.85 37.49 -38.08
CA TYR A 8 13.92 36.46 -37.64
C TYR A 8 13.41 36.77 -36.24
N LEU A 9 12.18 37.26 -36.09
CA LEU A 9 11.54 37.44 -34.79
C LEU A 9 10.01 37.37 -34.89
N VAL A 10 9.42 36.17 -34.94
CA VAL A 10 8.19 35.91 -34.15
C VAL A 10 8.00 34.41 -33.94
N PHE A 11 8.53 33.92 -32.82
CA PHE A 11 7.90 32.93 -31.95
C PHE A 11 7.10 31.78 -32.61
N TRP A 12 7.78 30.74 -33.09
CA TRP A 12 7.24 29.37 -33.05
C TRP A 12 7.20 28.81 -31.61
N VAL A 13 6.80 29.66 -30.67
CA VAL A 13 6.48 29.34 -29.27
C VAL A 13 4.95 29.39 -29.07
N ILE A 14 4.16 29.48 -30.16
CA ILE A 14 2.69 29.35 -30.16
C ILE A 14 2.25 27.97 -30.69
N THR A 15 3.09 26.97 -30.50
CA THR A 15 2.59 25.64 -30.16
C THR A 15 3.42 25.18 -28.99
N ILE A 16 3.15 25.78 -27.83
CA ILE A 16 2.99 24.93 -26.66
C ILE A 16 1.87 23.98 -27.09
N PHE A 17 2.20 22.87 -27.76
CA PHE A 17 1.43 21.68 -27.55
C PHE A 17 1.57 21.49 -26.06
N LEU A 18 0.54 21.93 -25.33
CA LEU A 18 0.21 21.41 -24.04
C LEU A 18 0.07 19.92 -24.31
N ASP A 19 1.20 19.20 -24.26
CA ASP A 19 1.16 17.78 -23.98
C ASP A 19 0.77 17.68 -22.51
N ARG A 20 -0.46 18.11 -22.23
CA ARG A 20 -1.22 17.66 -21.09
C ARG A 20 -1.90 16.38 -21.56
N THR A 21 -1.12 15.35 -21.88
CA THR A 21 -1.54 14.04 -21.43
C THR A 21 -1.47 14.05 -19.91
N ALA A 22 -2.45 14.71 -19.27
CA ALA A 22 -2.89 14.31 -17.95
C ALA A 22 -3.67 12.99 -18.14
N GLN A 23 -2.97 11.93 -18.54
CA GLN A 23 -3.58 10.64 -18.75
C GLN A 23 -2.61 9.54 -18.36
N SER A 24 -2.43 9.40 -17.05
CA SER A 24 -2.98 8.23 -16.40
C SER A 24 -3.44 8.65 -15.00
N ILE A 25 -4.75 8.63 -14.75
CA ILE A 25 -5.15 8.16 -13.42
C ILE A 25 -4.66 6.72 -13.47
N ALA A 26 -3.57 6.41 -12.77
CA ALA A 26 -3.04 5.07 -12.69
C ALA A 26 -4.07 4.23 -11.93
N SER A 27 -5.12 3.81 -12.64
CA SER A 27 -6.15 2.95 -12.09
C SER A 27 -5.47 1.65 -11.69
N CYS A 28 -5.88 1.12 -10.55
CA CYS A 28 -5.28 -0.09 -10.03
C CYS A 28 -5.34 -1.23 -11.07
N PRO A 29 -4.34 -2.13 -11.12
CA PRO A 29 -4.38 -3.26 -12.01
C PRO A 29 -5.66 -4.09 -11.79
N SER A 30 -6.10 -4.82 -12.82
CA SER A 30 -7.32 -5.64 -12.70
C SER A 30 -7.25 -6.60 -11.51
N GLY A 31 -8.31 -6.63 -10.70
CA GLY A 31 -8.39 -7.44 -9.49
C GLY A 31 -7.71 -6.84 -8.26
N TRP A 32 -7.33 -5.56 -8.30
CA TRP A 32 -6.93 -4.77 -7.14
C TRP A 32 -8.05 -3.83 -6.73
N ILE A 33 -8.11 -3.52 -5.44
CA ILE A 33 -9.06 -2.61 -4.82
C ILE A 33 -8.38 -1.25 -4.67
N GLU A 34 -9.00 -0.21 -5.21
CA GLU A 34 -8.49 1.16 -5.17
C GLU A 34 -9.08 1.93 -3.99
N SER A 35 -8.21 2.56 -3.19
CA SER A 35 -8.61 3.57 -2.22
C SER A 35 -8.79 4.90 -2.94
N THR A 36 -10.03 5.37 -3.06
CA THR A 36 -10.33 6.68 -3.68
C THR A 36 -9.78 7.86 -2.88
N GLN A 37 -9.40 7.65 -1.62
CA GLN A 37 -8.85 8.69 -0.75
C GLN A 37 -7.34 8.88 -0.93
N SER A 38 -6.58 7.78 -1.04
CA SER A 38 -5.11 7.82 -1.12
C SER A 38 -4.56 7.47 -2.51
N GLY A 39 -5.39 6.95 -3.41
CA GLY A 39 -4.94 6.34 -4.67
C GLY A 39 -4.19 5.01 -4.47
N THR A 40 -4.23 4.43 -3.28
CA THR A 40 -3.53 3.18 -2.96
C THR A 40 -4.28 1.98 -3.51
N CYS A 41 -3.56 1.05 -4.12
CA CYS A 41 -4.08 -0.23 -4.58
C CYS A 41 -3.75 -1.33 -3.57
N ILE A 42 -4.75 -2.11 -3.16
CA ILE A 42 -4.54 -3.32 -2.34
C ILE A 42 -5.11 -4.54 -3.05
N LYS A 43 -4.56 -5.71 -2.74
CA LYS A 43 -5.12 -6.99 -3.18
C LYS A 43 -5.13 -7.95 -2.01
N LEU A 44 -6.29 -8.55 -1.75
CA LEU A 44 -6.47 -9.54 -0.70
C LEU A 44 -6.27 -10.94 -1.28
N TYR A 45 -5.59 -11.78 -0.53
CA TYR A 45 -5.35 -13.18 -0.87
C TYR A 45 -5.91 -14.05 0.25
N GLU A 46 -6.69 -15.06 -0.11
CA GLU A 46 -7.30 -16.01 0.84
C GLU A 46 -6.43 -17.26 1.05
N ASP A 47 -5.40 -17.44 0.23
CA ASP A 47 -4.46 -18.55 0.35
C ASP A 47 -3.69 -18.46 1.67
N LYS A 48 -3.82 -19.49 2.51
CA LYS A 48 -3.00 -19.64 3.71
C LYS A 48 -1.53 -19.80 3.32
N LYS A 49 -0.69 -18.87 3.77
CA LYS A 49 0.76 -18.85 3.56
C LYS A 49 1.43 -18.35 4.83
N SER A 50 2.66 -18.80 5.08
CA SER A 50 3.52 -18.13 6.03
C SER A 50 3.74 -16.68 5.56
N TRP A 51 3.91 -15.73 6.47
CA TRP A 51 4.27 -14.34 6.24
C TRP A 51 5.39 -14.21 5.22
N THR A 52 6.43 -15.04 5.35
CA THR A 52 7.56 -15.01 4.40
C THR A 52 7.13 -15.40 2.98
N ALA A 53 6.29 -16.43 2.85
CA ALA A 53 5.74 -16.83 1.55
C ALA A 53 4.70 -15.84 1.01
N ALA A 54 3.91 -15.22 1.89
CA ALA A 54 2.95 -14.17 1.54
C ALA A 54 3.66 -12.93 0.99
N ARG A 55 4.74 -12.49 1.66
CA ARG A 55 5.58 -11.39 1.19
C ARG A 55 6.17 -11.68 -0.19
N ALA A 56 6.75 -12.86 -0.37
CA ALA A 56 7.31 -13.27 -1.67
C ALA A 56 6.23 -13.27 -2.77
N ALA A 57 5.01 -13.71 -2.47
CA ALA A 57 3.88 -13.68 -3.41
C ALA A 57 3.46 -12.25 -3.77
N CYS A 58 3.41 -11.33 -2.80
CA CYS A 58 3.13 -9.91 -3.04
C CYS A 58 4.21 -9.27 -3.93
N GLN A 59 5.49 -9.57 -3.68
CA GLN A 59 6.61 -9.07 -4.47
C GLN A 59 6.62 -9.62 -5.90
N ALA A 60 6.20 -10.87 -6.10
CA ALA A 60 6.09 -11.48 -7.43
C ALA A 60 5.08 -10.78 -8.35
N VAL A 61 4.11 -10.06 -7.80
CA VAL A 61 3.12 -9.28 -8.56
C VAL A 61 3.41 -7.77 -8.60
N GLY A 62 4.61 -7.36 -8.17
CA GLY A 62 5.04 -5.96 -8.18
C GLY A 62 4.52 -5.11 -7.01
N GLY A 63 4.01 -5.75 -5.95
CA GLY A 63 3.64 -5.10 -4.69
C GLY A 63 4.53 -5.52 -3.52
N ASP A 64 4.09 -5.27 -2.29
CA ASP A 64 4.65 -5.87 -1.07
C ASP A 64 3.51 -6.01 -0.04
N LEU A 65 3.77 -6.63 1.12
CA LEU A 65 2.79 -6.64 2.20
C LEU A 65 2.44 -5.21 2.62
N VAL A 66 1.18 -5.01 2.95
CA VAL A 66 0.63 -3.67 3.16
C VAL A 66 1.23 -2.99 4.39
N LYS A 67 1.58 -1.71 4.25
CA LYS A 67 1.95 -0.81 5.35
C LYS A 67 0.77 0.09 5.69
N ILE A 68 0.34 0.13 6.95
CA ILE A 68 -0.74 1.02 7.38
C ILE A 68 -0.11 2.35 7.81
N ILE A 69 -0.38 3.42 7.05
CA ILE A 69 0.25 4.74 7.28
C ILE A 69 -0.65 5.74 8.01
N ASP A 70 -1.98 5.55 7.97
CA ASP A 70 -2.96 6.42 8.62
C ASP A 70 -4.27 5.67 8.92
N ASP A 71 -5.17 6.34 9.64
CA ASP A 71 -6.48 5.80 10.03
C ASP A 71 -7.40 5.56 8.82
N SER A 72 -7.26 6.34 7.75
CA SER A 72 -8.07 6.16 6.53
C SER A 72 -7.70 4.86 5.82
N MET A 73 -6.41 4.59 5.68
CA MET A 73 -5.89 3.34 5.12
C MET A 73 -6.22 2.16 6.03
N ASN A 74 -6.13 2.35 7.34
CA ASN A 74 -6.60 1.36 8.30
C ASN A 74 -8.08 1.04 8.05
N ASP A 75 -8.98 2.02 8.05
CA ASP A 75 -10.41 1.78 7.83
C ASP A 75 -10.71 1.17 6.45
N PHE A 76 -9.97 1.59 5.43
CA PHE A 76 -10.07 1.02 4.09
C PHE A 76 -9.68 -0.47 4.04
N ILE A 77 -8.54 -0.84 4.62
CA ILE A 77 -8.08 -2.24 4.64
C ILE A 77 -9.06 -3.11 5.43
N TRP A 78 -9.46 -2.64 6.62
CA TRP A 78 -10.35 -3.40 7.49
C TRP A 78 -11.78 -3.49 6.97
N GLY A 79 -12.25 -2.51 6.20
CA GLY A 79 -13.55 -2.55 5.53
C GLY A 79 -13.60 -3.53 4.35
N ASN A 80 -12.46 -3.82 3.74
CA ASN A 80 -12.35 -4.77 2.62
C ASN A 80 -11.92 -6.18 3.07
N ALA A 81 -11.14 -6.30 4.14
CA ALA A 81 -10.86 -7.58 4.78
C ALA A 81 -12.16 -8.10 5.41
N SER A 82 -12.67 -9.25 4.94
CA SER A 82 -13.98 -9.75 5.37
C SER A 82 -14.01 -10.11 6.86
N ALA A 83 -15.09 -9.74 7.56
CA ALA A 83 -15.34 -10.12 8.95
C ALA A 83 -15.91 -11.54 9.13
N ASP A 84 -16.33 -12.20 8.04
CA ASP A 84 -17.25 -13.33 8.08
C ASP A 84 -16.62 -14.71 8.38
N SER A 85 -15.37 -14.79 8.84
CA SER A 85 -14.68 -16.10 8.89
C SER A 85 -13.56 -16.26 9.93
N GLY A 86 -13.31 -15.29 10.81
CA GLY A 86 -12.15 -15.37 11.71
C GLY A 86 -10.80 -15.36 10.99
N GLN A 87 -10.79 -14.89 9.74
CA GLN A 87 -9.57 -14.80 8.93
C GLN A 87 -8.63 -13.71 9.44
N ALA A 88 -7.35 -14.05 9.45
CA ALA A 88 -6.24 -13.16 9.72
C ALA A 88 -5.48 -12.88 8.41
N TYR A 89 -5.13 -11.62 8.16
CA TYR A 89 -4.36 -11.22 6.98
C TYR A 89 -2.98 -10.73 7.40
N TRP A 90 -1.93 -11.24 6.75
CA TRP A 90 -0.57 -10.75 6.97
C TRP A 90 -0.41 -9.31 6.50
N ILE A 91 0.31 -8.51 7.29
CA ILE A 91 0.69 -7.14 6.95
C ILE A 91 2.22 -6.98 7.01
N GLY A 92 2.74 -5.87 6.49
CA GLY A 92 4.18 -5.62 6.42
C GLY A 92 4.83 -5.25 7.75
N LEU A 93 4.20 -5.52 8.89
CA LEU A 93 4.73 -5.21 10.22
C LEU A 93 5.36 -6.48 10.82
N HIS A 94 6.54 -6.34 11.42
CA HIS A 94 7.29 -7.45 12.03
C HIS A 94 8.18 -6.94 13.16
N ASP A 95 8.64 -7.80 14.06
CA ASP A 95 9.57 -7.46 15.16
C ASP A 95 10.82 -8.36 15.18
N ARG A 96 11.18 -8.93 14.02
CA ARG A 96 12.39 -9.74 13.77
C ARG A 96 13.71 -9.12 14.27
N ASN A 97 13.77 -7.80 14.40
CA ASN A 97 14.96 -7.08 14.83
C ASN A 97 15.04 -6.88 16.36
N GLY A 98 13.99 -7.23 17.09
CA GLY A 98 13.95 -7.24 18.55
C GLY A 98 12.52 -7.44 19.06
N GLU A 99 12.31 -8.42 19.94
CA GLU A 99 11.01 -8.72 20.54
C GLU A 99 10.32 -7.46 21.06
N GLY A 100 9.09 -7.22 20.58
CA GLY A 100 8.28 -6.06 20.95
C GLY A 100 8.68 -4.75 20.26
N GLN A 101 9.68 -4.77 19.35
CA GLN A 101 10.05 -3.65 18.49
C GLN A 101 9.48 -3.86 17.09
N PHE A 102 8.20 -3.49 16.91
CA PHE A 102 7.55 -3.61 15.61
C PHE A 102 8.01 -2.54 14.63
N GLU A 103 8.43 -3.01 13.46
CA GLU A 103 8.94 -2.23 12.34
C GLU A 103 8.20 -2.61 11.05
N TRP A 104 8.02 -1.63 10.18
CA TRP A 104 7.51 -1.87 8.84
C TRP A 104 8.65 -2.29 7.91
N LEU A 105 8.30 -3.00 6.83
CA LEU A 105 9.23 -3.45 5.79
C LEU A 105 10.17 -2.39 5.19
N ASP A 106 9.84 -1.11 5.32
CA ASP A 106 10.63 0.00 4.78
C ASP A 106 11.60 0.65 5.77
N GLU A 107 11.73 0.08 6.99
CA GLU A 107 12.67 0.48 8.06
C GLU A 107 12.56 1.96 8.51
N LYS A 108 11.62 2.73 7.94
CA LYS A 108 11.54 4.19 8.08
C LYS A 108 10.48 4.65 9.07
N SER A 109 9.62 3.76 9.55
CA SER A 109 8.52 4.12 10.43
C SER A 109 8.52 3.21 11.63
N VAL A 110 9.13 3.71 12.70
CA VAL A 110 9.09 3.08 14.01
C VAL A 110 7.80 3.56 14.67
N HIS A 111 7.03 2.65 15.27
CA HIS A 111 5.81 2.89 16.07
C HIS A 111 4.49 2.99 15.29
N TYR A 112 3.95 1.84 14.89
CA TYR A 112 2.50 1.70 14.70
C TYR A 112 1.91 1.03 15.95
N ASN A 113 1.19 1.79 16.77
CA ASN A 113 0.50 1.30 17.96
C ASN A 113 -0.97 1.04 17.62
N SER A 114 -1.30 -0.18 17.23
CA SER A 114 -2.69 -0.61 17.09
C SER A 114 -2.95 -1.83 17.96
N THR A 115 -3.94 -1.71 18.84
CA THR A 115 -4.41 -2.79 19.72
C THR A 115 -5.07 -3.94 18.96
N ALA A 116 -5.29 -3.78 17.64
CA ALA A 116 -5.89 -4.79 16.77
C ALA A 116 -4.87 -5.67 16.03
N ILE A 117 -3.57 -5.43 16.24
CA ILE A 117 -2.51 -6.30 15.72
C ILE A 117 -2.31 -7.47 16.68
N SER A 118 -2.34 -8.69 16.15
CA SER A 118 -1.69 -9.82 16.82
C SER A 118 -0.39 -10.14 16.12
N SER A 119 0.66 -10.40 16.92
CA SER A 119 1.93 -10.97 16.47
C SER A 119 1.82 -12.46 16.07
N GLN A 120 0.58 -12.95 15.93
CA GLN A 120 0.30 -14.36 15.77
C GLN A 120 -0.90 -14.52 14.83
N ASN A 121 -0.68 -15.31 13.79
CA ASN A 121 -1.74 -15.93 13.02
C ASN A 121 -1.89 -17.36 13.56
N PRO A 122 -3.08 -17.79 14.02
CA PRO A 122 -3.28 -19.12 14.62
C PRO A 122 -3.00 -20.28 13.66
N ASP A 123 -2.94 -20.03 12.36
CA ASP A 123 -2.58 -21.05 11.36
C ASP A 123 -1.04 -21.23 11.23
N PHE A 124 -0.22 -20.30 11.77
CA PHE A 124 1.23 -20.24 11.58
C PHE A 124 1.95 -19.87 12.90
N ASP A 125 1.96 -20.81 13.85
CA ASP A 125 2.52 -20.63 15.20
C ASP A 125 4.05 -20.40 15.24
N ASP A 126 4.76 -20.70 14.15
CA ASP A 126 6.21 -20.56 14.04
C ASP A 126 6.67 -19.15 13.61
N GLU A 127 5.77 -18.28 13.17
CA GLU A 127 6.08 -16.90 12.76
C GLU A 127 5.63 -15.87 13.79
N LYS A 128 6.18 -16.01 15.00
CA LYS A 128 5.92 -15.10 16.13
C LYS A 128 6.36 -13.66 15.88
N ASP A 129 7.28 -13.49 14.93
CA ASP A 129 7.89 -12.19 14.67
C ASP A 129 7.11 -11.38 13.61
N ALA A 130 5.93 -11.85 13.20
CA ALA A 130 5.14 -11.31 12.10
C ALA A 130 3.76 -10.86 12.59
N ALA A 131 3.28 -9.72 12.07
CA ALA A 131 1.99 -9.17 12.44
C ALA A 131 0.89 -9.54 11.44
N ALA A 132 -0.25 -9.97 11.96
CA ALA A 132 -1.49 -10.13 11.21
C ALA A 132 -2.58 -9.22 11.77
N ILE A 133 -3.49 -8.79 10.88
CA ILE A 133 -4.73 -8.12 11.27
C ILE A 133 -5.86 -9.15 11.32
N THR A 134 -6.61 -9.16 12.42
CA THR A 134 -7.78 -10.04 12.60
C THR A 134 -9.04 -9.20 12.67
N VAL A 135 -9.90 -9.29 11.65
CA VAL A 135 -11.09 -8.42 11.49
C VAL A 135 -12.07 -8.54 12.67
N GLU A 136 -12.16 -9.72 13.30
CA GLU A 136 -13.02 -9.97 14.47
C GLU A 136 -12.71 -9.08 15.69
N LYS A 137 -11.47 -8.60 15.85
CA LYS A 137 -11.08 -7.79 17.01
C LYS A 137 -11.45 -6.31 16.89
N ARG A 138 -11.81 -5.81 15.69
CA ARG A 138 -12.44 -4.48 15.53
C ARG A 138 -13.97 -4.59 15.68
N LYS A 139 -14.45 -5.21 16.76
CA LYS A 139 -15.82 -4.94 17.21
C LYS A 139 -15.89 -3.46 17.59
N LYS A 140 -16.59 -2.69 16.76
CA LYS A 140 -16.96 -1.27 16.97
C LYS A 140 -17.02 -0.93 18.45
N HIS A 141 -16.14 -0.04 18.90
CA HIS A 141 -16.50 0.82 20.03
C HIS A 141 -17.64 1.71 19.50
N ILE A 142 -18.88 1.32 19.84
CA ILE A 142 -20.02 2.24 19.94
C ILE A 142 -19.89 2.97 21.27
#